data_AF-A0A150KM85-F1
#
_entry.id   AF-A0A150KM85-F1
#
_cell.length_a   1.000
_cell.length_b   1.000
_cell.length_c   1.000
_cell.angle_alpha   90.00
_cell.angle_beta   90.00
_cell.angle_gamma   90.00
#
_symmetry.space_group_name_H-M   'P 1'
#
loop_
_entity.id
_entity.type
_entity.pdbx_description
1 polymer ?
#
loop_
_entity_poly.entity_id
_entity_poly.type
_entity_poly.pdbx_seq_one_letter_code
_entity_poly.pdbx_strand_id
1 'polypeptide(L)' 'MSNSKYFRPVTITRRKRHEAEQAIKDLEARGFEIIYPLTEISRDGKIFNTDSYNRKIFVQNTFNSCWVAKMRRVTK' A
#
# COMPACT_ATOMS: atom_id res chain seq x y z
N MET A 1 2.38 -34.61 12.68
CA MET A 1 1.70 -33.70 11.73
C MET A 1 2.06 -32.27 12.13
N SER A 2 3.02 -31.66 11.44
CA SER A 2 3.50 -30.31 11.75
C SER A 2 2.46 -29.27 11.31
N ASN A 3 1.88 -28.57 12.27
CA ASN A 3 1.06 -27.38 12.02
C ASN A 3 1.91 -26.33 11.31
N SER A 4 1.80 -26.25 9.98
CA SER A 4 2.25 -25.11 9.20
C SER A 4 1.47 -23.88 9.67
N LYS A 5 2.04 -23.19 10.66
CA LYS A 5 1.56 -21.90 11.14
C LYS A 5 1.80 -20.90 10.00
N TYR A 6 0.84 -20.79 9.08
CA TYR A 6 0.94 -19.93 7.90
C TYR A 6 1.21 -18.49 8.35
N PHE A 7 2.46 -18.05 8.25
CA PHE A 7 2.82 -16.67 8.50
C PHE A 7 2.07 -15.81 7.49
N ARG A 8 1.15 -14.97 7.99
CA ARG A 8 0.40 -14.05 7.13
C ARG A 8 1.40 -13.11 6.45
N PRO A 9 1.28 -12.88 5.13
CA PRO A 9 2.11 -11.91 4.43
C PRO A 9 1.97 -10.52 5.07
N VAL A 10 3.10 -9.85 5.27
CA VAL A 10 3.16 -8.47 5.72
C VAL A 10 2.98 -7.58 4.49
N THR A 11 2.06 -6.62 4.57
CA THR A 11 1.84 -5.65 3.50
C THR A 11 2.39 -4.30 3.94
N ILE A 12 3.32 -3.76 3.16
CA ILE A 12 3.84 -2.40 3.32
C ILE A 12 2.99 -1.47 2.46
N THR A 13 2.48 -0.40 3.07
CA THR A 13 1.72 0.66 2.40
C THR A 13 2.26 2.01 2.85
N ARG A 14 2.79 2.82 1.93
CA ARG A 14 3.34 4.16 2.22
C ARG A 14 2.98 5.15 1.13
N ARG A 15 2.98 6.45 1.46
CA ARG A 15 2.74 7.51 0.46
C ARG A 15 3.98 7.81 -0.36
N LYS A 16 5.16 7.83 0.29
CA LYS A 16 6.41 8.14 -0.39
C LYS A 16 7.19 6.86 -0.69
N ARG A 17 7.81 6.82 -1.87
CA ARG A 17 8.61 5.69 -2.33
C ARG A 17 9.75 5.32 -1.37
N HIS A 18 10.54 6.30 -0.94
CA HIS A 18 11.69 6.07 -0.06
C HIS A 18 11.30 5.48 1.30
N GLU A 19 10.14 5.85 1.85
CA GLU A 19 9.63 5.27 3.09
C GLU A 19 9.28 3.79 2.91
N ALA A 20 8.74 3.43 1.74
CA ALA A 20 8.44 2.04 1.41
C ALA A 20 9.73 1.22 1.21
N GLU A 21 10.71 1.77 0.51
CA GLU A 21 12.02 1.13 0.30
C GLU A 21 12.76 0.90 1.62
N GLN A 22 12.74 1.87 2.54
CA GLN A 22 13.32 1.71 3.86
C GLN A 22 12.64 0.59 4.65
N ALA A 23 11.30 0.55 4.63
CA ALA A 23 10.53 -0.50 5.29
C ALA A 23 10.81 -1.91 4.71
N ILE A 24 11.04 -2.00 3.40
CA ILE A 24 11.44 -3.26 2.74
C ILE A 24 12.79 -3.71 3.27
N LYS A 25 13.81 -2.84 3.25
CA LYS A 25 15.16 -3.16 3.75
C LYS A 25 15.15 -3.63 5.21
N ASP A 26 14.36 -2.96 6.05
CA ASP A 26 14.22 -3.32 7.46
C ASP A 26 13.60 -4.71 7.65
N LEU A 27 12.68 -5.11 6.76
CA LEU A 27 12.05 -6.43 6.78
C LEU A 27 12.94 -7.50 6.16
N GLU A 28 13.67 -7.20 5.08
CA GLU A 28 14.68 -8.09 4.51
C GLU A 28 15.75 -8.45 5.55
N ALA A 29 16.24 -7.46 6.31
CA ALA A 29 17.18 -7.67 7.41
C ALA A 29 16.62 -8.58 8.53
N ARG A 30 15.29 -8.67 8.65
CA ARG A 30 14.59 -9.55 9.62
C ARG A 30 14.26 -10.94 9.03
N GLY A 31 14.74 -11.25 7.83
CA GLY A 31 14.52 -12.54 7.16
C GLY A 31 13.18 -12.63 6.44
N PHE A 32 12.67 -11.51 5.91
CA PHE A 32 11.51 -11.51 5.02
C PHE A 32 11.94 -11.49 3.56
N GLU A 33 11.16 -12.14 2.71
CA GLU A 33 11.28 -12.13 1.26
C GLU A 33 10.11 -11.37 0.64
N ILE A 34 10.38 -10.66 -0.45
CA ILE A 34 9.36 -9.99 -1.27
C ILE A 34 8.55 -11.06 -2.03
N ILE A 35 7.23 -10.98 -1.93
CA ILE A 35 6.27 -11.77 -2.72
C ILE A 35 5.62 -10.90 -3.79
N TYR A 36 5.35 -9.64 -3.46
CA TYR A 36 4.79 -8.66 -4.37
C TYR A 36 5.73 -7.45 -4.42
N PRO A 37 6.28 -7.12 -5.60
CA PRO A 37 7.27 -6.06 -5.74
C PRO A 37 6.68 -4.71 -5.35
N LEU A 38 7.55 -3.78 -4.99
CA LEU A 38 7.17 -2.41 -4.68
C LEU A 38 6.50 -1.76 -5.91
N THR A 39 5.18 -1.60 -5.83
CA THR A 39 4.35 -1.11 -6.93
C THR A 39 3.63 0.15 -6.50
N GLU A 40 3.64 1.16 -7.36
CA GLU A 40 2.80 2.35 -7.18
C GLU A 40 1.38 2.04 -7.61
N ILE A 41 0.43 2.22 -6.68
CA ILE A 41 -0.99 2.12 -6.94
C ILE A 41 -1.53 3.54 -6.90
N SER A 42 -1.83 4.08 -8.08
CA SER A 42 -2.56 5.33 -8.23
C SER A 42 -4.06 5.08 -8.28
N ARG A 43 -4.83 6.01 -7.73
CA ARG A 43 -6.28 6.08 -7.86
C ARG A 43 -6.67 7.49 -8.25
N ASP A 44 -7.34 7.57 -9.39
CA ASP A 44 -7.98 8.79 -9.85
C ASP A 44 -9.38 8.85 -9.25
N GLY A 45 -9.72 10.02 -8.71
CA GLY A 45 -11.02 10.31 -8.14
C GLY A 45 -11.53 11.68 -8.60
N LYS A 46 -12.80 11.95 -8.31
CA LYS A 46 -13.43 13.26 -8.53
C LYS A 46 -14.00 13.74 -7.20
N ILE A 47 -13.66 14.95 -6.80
CA ILE A 47 -14.31 15.62 -5.67
C ILE A 47 -15.54 16.35 -6.20
N PHE A 48 -16.67 16.11 -5.55
CA PHE A 48 -17.90 16.86 -5.73
C PHE A 48 -18.19 17.60 -4.44
N ASN A 49 -18.63 18.85 -4.57
CA ASN A 49 -19.13 19.65 -3.46
C ASN A 49 -20.62 19.92 -3.68
N THR A 50 -21.28 20.44 -2.66
CA THR A 50 -22.71 20.73 -2.69
C THR A 50 -22.92 22.24 -2.60
N ASP A 51 -23.75 22.81 -3.48
CA ASP A 51 -24.08 24.25 -3.45
C ASP A 51 -25.19 24.58 -2.42
N SER A 52 -25.53 25.87 -2.31
CA SER A 52 -26.62 26.36 -1.45
C SER A 52 -28.01 25.82 -1.83
N TYR A 53 -28.15 25.20 -3.00
CA TYR A 53 -29.37 24.57 -3.51
C TYR A 53 -29.27 23.03 -3.46
N ASN A 54 -28.32 22.49 -2.71
CA ASN A 54 -28.10 21.06 -2.52
C ASN A 54 -27.75 20.27 -3.80
N ARG A 55 -27.24 20.92 -4.84
CA ARG A 55 -26.80 20.29 -6.09
C ARG A 55 -25.34 19.87 -6.00
N LYS A 56 -25.01 18.68 -6.52
CA LYS A 56 -23.62 18.22 -6.62
C LYS A 56 -22.91 18.91 -7.77
N ILE A 57 -21.89 19.70 -7.45
CA ILE A 57 -21.03 20.39 -8.40
C ILE A 57 -19.66 19.72 -8.39
N PHE A 58 -19.14 19.41 -9.58
CA PHE A 58 -17.76 18.93 -9.72
C PHE A 58 -16.79 20.05 -9.34
N VAL A 59 -15.81 19.75 -8.49
CA VAL A 59 -14.80 20.73 -8.07
C VAL A 59 -13.48 20.47 -8.78
N GLN A 60 -12.93 19.27 -8.61
CA GLN A 60 -11.62 18.93 -9.14
C GLN A 60 -11.40 17.42 -9.20
N ASN A 61 -10.43 17.01 -10.02
CA ASN A 61 -9.88 15.67 -9.98
C ASN A 61 -8.94 15.53 -8.77
N THR A 62 -8.95 14.36 -8.13
CA THR A 62 -7.98 13.98 -7.11
C THR A 62 -7.09 12.89 -7.64
N PHE A 63 -5.79 13.10 -7.45
CA PHE A 63 -4.77 12.09 -7.69
C PHE A 63 -4.23 11.65 -6.33
N ASN A 64 -4.43 10.38 -6.00
CA ASN A 64 -3.85 9.79 -4.79
C ASN A 64 -3.07 8.56 -5.20
N SER A 65 -1.79 8.50 -4.88
CA SER A 65 -0.97 7.31 -5.08
C SER A 65 -0.39 6.81 -3.76
N CYS A 66 -0.26 5.49 -3.67
CA CYS A 66 0.44 4.83 -2.59
C CYS A 66 1.35 3.73 -3.12
N TRP A 67 2.46 3.53 -2.44
CA TRP A 67 3.42 2.49 -2.73
C TRP A 67 3.10 1.26 -1.88
N VAL A 68 2.95 0.12 -2.55
CA VAL A 68 2.56 -1.15 -1.93
C VAL A 68 3.56 -2.24 -2.24
N ALA A 69 3.99 -2.97 -1.22
CA ALA A 69 4.77 -4.19 -1.35
C ALA A 69 4.20 -5.27 -0.42
N LYS A 70 4.37 -6.55 -0.75
CA LYS A 70 4.01 -7.66 0.14
C LYS A 70 5.22 -8.55 0.37
N MET A 71 5.42 -8.94 1.61
CA MET A 71 6.56 -9.76 2.02
C MET A 71 6.09 -10.94 2.88
N ARG A 72 6.81 -12.05 2.83
CA ARG A 72 6.61 -13.20 3.73
C ARG A 72 7.84 -13.39 4.59
N ARG A 73 7.65 -13.90 5.80
CA ARG A 73 8.78 -14.36 6.61
C ARG A 73 9.29 -15.68 6.03
N VAL A 74 10.59 -15.77 5.85
CA VAL A 74 11.27 -17.02 5.53
C VAL A 74 11.72 -17.64 6.85
N THR A 75 11.09 -18.75 7.25
CA THR A 75 11.67 -19.59 8.29
C THR A 75 12.80 -20.36 7.62
N LYS A 76 14.05 -19.93 7.83
CA LYS A 76 15.22 -20.77 7.54
C LYS A 76 15.34 -21.86 8.60
#